data_AF-A0A6M7V281-F1
#
_entry.id   AF-A0A6M7V281-F1
#
_cell.length_a   1.000
_cell.length_b   1.000
_cell.length_c   1.000
_cell.angle_alpha   90.00
_cell.angle_beta   90.00
_cell.angle_gamma   90.00
#
_symmetry.space_group_name_H-M   'P 1'
#
loop_
_entity.id
_entity.type
_entity.pdbx_description
1 polymer ?
#
loop_
_entity_poly.entity_id
_entity_poly.type
_entity_poly.pdbx_seq_one_letter_code
_entity_poly.pdbx_strand_id
1 'polypeptide(L)'
;MTNPTLSSDYYVVSDADGLFQNGVIFHISRNKAGGSVSTPVGRFYTWRPQIHPEGYFPHSRLDCYINDGPLAPEPSWLARTLVDALIRQGNISEPIWLGWHRSKELDGEERGQVFDLN
;
A
#
# COMPACT_ATOMS: atom_id res chain seq x y z
N MET A 1 -13.83 7.41 -6.74
CA MET A 1 -13.57 5.97 -6.55
C MET A 1 -13.54 5.69 -5.05
N THR A 2 -14.04 4.54 -4.60
CA THR A 2 -14.09 4.18 -3.18
C THR A 2 -12.79 3.49 -2.76
N ASN A 3 -12.15 4.02 -1.72
CA ASN A 3 -10.94 3.44 -1.14
C ASN A 3 -11.18 1.98 -0.69
N PRO A 4 -10.37 1.01 -1.15
CA PRO A 4 -10.52 -0.39 -0.77
C PRO A 4 -10.33 -0.54 0.73
N THR A 5 -11.32 -1.15 1.38
CA THR A 5 -11.23 -1.52 2.78
C THR A 5 -10.56 -2.88 2.88
N LEU A 6 -9.48 -2.98 3.66
CA LEU A 6 -8.77 -4.24 3.92
C LEU A 6 -9.40 -4.98 5.11
N SER A 7 -9.74 -4.23 6.16
CA SER A 7 -10.50 -4.69 7.33
C SER A 7 -11.20 -3.50 8.02
N SER A 8 -11.82 -3.69 9.19
CA SER A 8 -12.38 -2.58 9.97
C SER A 8 -11.36 -1.49 10.30
N ASP A 9 -10.09 -1.87 10.43
CA ASP A 9 -9.03 -1.04 10.98
C ASP A 9 -8.03 -0.61 9.92
N TYR A 10 -8.12 -1.13 8.69
CA TYR A 10 -7.18 -0.83 7.60
C TYR A 10 -7.89 -0.55 6.28
N TYR A 11 -7.43 0.48 5.58
CA TYR A 11 -7.86 0.82 4.22
C TYR A 11 -6.68 1.32 3.39
N VAL A 12 -6.86 1.37 2.08
CA VAL A 12 -5.82 1.88 1.17
C VAL A 12 -6.32 3.07 0.36
N VAL A 13 -5.38 3.94 0.01
CA VAL A 13 -5.58 5.06 -0.91
C VAL A 13 -4.68 4.82 -2.12
N SER A 14 -5.25 4.93 -3.32
CA SER A 14 -4.54 4.79 -4.59
C SER A 14 -3.64 5.98 -4.90
N ASP A 15 -2.86 5.87 -5.97
CA ASP A 15 -2.29 7.01 -6.69
C ASP A 15 -3.37 8.01 -7.15
N ALA A 16 -2.90 9.19 -7.59
CA ALA A 16 -3.73 10.32 -7.98
C ALA A 16 -4.71 10.02 -9.13
N ASP A 17 -4.35 9.07 -10.00
CA ASP A 17 -5.15 8.67 -11.16
C ASP A 17 -6.14 7.55 -10.82
N GLY A 18 -6.08 7.00 -9.60
CA GLY A 18 -6.95 5.91 -9.17
C GLY A 18 -6.56 4.54 -9.73
N LEU A 19 -5.34 4.38 -10.24
CA LEU A 19 -4.90 3.20 -10.97
C LEU A 19 -4.32 2.10 -10.08
N PHE A 20 -4.05 2.39 -8.81
CA PHE A 20 -3.41 1.46 -7.86
C PHE A 20 -2.03 0.95 -8.33
N GLN A 21 -1.32 1.74 -9.12
CA GLN A 21 0.10 1.52 -9.44
C GLN A 21 0.98 1.75 -8.22
N ASN A 22 0.57 2.66 -7.36
CA ASN A 22 1.13 2.84 -6.03
C ASN A 22 0.06 3.34 -5.07
N GLY A 23 0.37 3.37 -3.79
CA GLY A 23 -0.53 3.93 -2.80
C GLY A 23 -0.06 3.78 -1.37
N VAL A 24 -0.90 4.25 -0.46
CA VAL A 24 -0.63 4.27 0.98
C VAL A 24 -1.68 3.44 1.71
N ILE A 25 -1.21 2.64 2.65
CA ILE A 25 -2.04 1.82 3.54
C ILE A 25 -2.15 2.56 4.86
N PHE A 26 -3.37 2.74 5.33
CA PHE A 26 -3.66 3.44 6.58
C PHE A 26 -4.28 2.50 7.60
N HIS A 27 -3.82 2.60 8.84
CA HIS A 27 -4.59 2.19 10.01
C HIS A 27 -5.56 3.32 10.38
N ILE A 28 -6.81 2.98 10.69
CA ILE A 28 -7.84 3.95 11.06
C ILE A 28 -8.39 3.67 12.46
N SER A 29 -8.29 4.66 13.34
CA SER A 29 -8.94 4.65 14.65
C SER A 29 -10.14 5.59 14.64
N ARG A 30 -11.28 5.13 15.14
CA ARG A 30 -12.53 5.90 15.20
C ARG A 30 -12.93 6.12 16.65
N ASN A 31 -13.33 7.34 16.98
CA ASN A 31 -13.82 7.68 18.32
C ASN A 31 -15.36 7.58 18.37
N LYS A 32 -15.91 7.52 19.59
CA LYS A 32 -17.35 7.38 19.81
C LYS A 32 -18.17 8.59 19.33
N ALA A 33 -17.53 9.75 19.16
CA ALA A 33 -18.16 10.97 18.68
C ALA A 33 -18.19 11.07 17.14
N GLY A 34 -17.72 10.04 16.43
CA GLY A 34 -17.73 9.98 14.96
C GLY A 34 -16.47 10.54 14.29
N GLY A 35 -15.48 11.02 15.04
CA GLY A 35 -14.19 11.43 14.50
C GLY A 35 -13.28 10.23 14.20
N SER A 36 -12.32 10.41 13.29
CA SER A 36 -11.34 9.39 12.94
C SER A 36 -9.94 9.96 12.74
N VAL A 37 -8.92 9.15 13.06
CA VAL A 37 -7.52 9.42 12.76
C VAL A 37 -6.97 8.29 11.89
N SER A 38 -6.35 8.66 10.77
CA SER A 38 -5.68 7.74 9.86
C SER A 38 -4.18 7.87 9.99
N THR A 39 -3.50 6.78 10.31
CA THR A 39 -2.04 6.73 10.42
C THR A 39 -1.46 5.88 9.30
N PRO A 40 -0.51 6.38 8.49
CA PRO A 40 0.11 5.58 7.44
C PRO A 40 0.94 4.44 8.06
N VAL A 41 0.65 3.21 7.66
CA VAL A 41 1.31 2.00 8.16
C VAL A 41 2.09 1.27 7.07
N GLY A 42 1.96 1.69 5.82
CA GLY A 42 2.77 1.15 4.74
C GLY A 42 2.48 1.81 3.41
N ARG A 43 3.28 1.45 2.42
CA ARG A 43 3.13 1.84 1.02
C ARG A 43 3.18 0.60 0.16
N PHE A 44 2.55 0.64 -0.99
CA PHE A 44 2.62 -0.45 -1.95
C PHE A 44 2.87 0.06 -3.35
N TYR A 45 3.41 -0.82 -4.18
CA TYR A 45 3.68 -0.58 -5.60
C TYR A 45 3.23 -1.81 -6.38
N THR A 46 2.50 -1.58 -7.48
CA THR A 46 2.15 -2.61 -8.44
C THR A 46 2.77 -2.31 -9.78
N TRP A 47 3.31 -3.33 -10.42
CA TRP A 47 3.88 -3.21 -11.76
C TRP A 47 3.94 -4.56 -12.46
N ARG A 48 4.19 -4.53 -13.76
CA ARG A 48 4.48 -5.72 -14.56
C ARG A 48 5.90 -5.59 -15.10
N PRO A 49 6.83 -6.50 -14.76
CA PRO A 49 8.19 -6.46 -15.30
C PRO A 49 8.14 -6.49 -16.83
N GLN A 50 8.84 -5.56 -17.49
CA GLN A 50 8.99 -5.57 -18.95
C GLN A 50 9.97 -6.65 -19.41
N ILE A 51 11.03 -6.84 -18.63
CA ILE A 51 12.01 -7.91 -18.80
C ILE A 51 11.75 -8.90 -17.67
N HIS A 52 11.31 -10.11 -18.04
CA HIS A 52 11.06 -11.16 -17.06
C HIS A 52 12.39 -11.80 -16.65
N PRO A 53 12.66 -11.96 -15.33
CA PRO A 53 13.78 -12.75 -14.88
C PRO A 53 13.71 -14.16 -15.47
N GLU A 54 14.87 -14.73 -15.82
CA GLU A 54 14.94 -16.08 -16.37
C GLU A 54 14.24 -17.09 -15.43
N GLY A 55 13.40 -17.95 -16.01
CA GLY A 55 12.64 -18.95 -15.25
C GLY A 55 11.31 -18.47 -14.65
N TYR A 56 10.89 -17.22 -14.88
CA TYR A 56 9.57 -16.73 -14.45
C TYR A 56 8.59 -16.61 -15.62
N PHE A 57 7.33 -17.03 -15.42
CA PHE A 57 6.24 -16.69 -16.34
C PHE A 57 5.97 -15.19 -16.35
N PRO A 58 5.37 -14.63 -17.42
CA PRO A 58 4.88 -13.26 -17.40
C PRO A 58 3.89 -13.02 -16.24
N HIS A 59 4.29 -12.22 -15.25
CA HIS A 59 3.55 -12.02 -14.00
C HIS A 59 3.45 -10.54 -13.62
N SER A 60 2.44 -10.21 -12.83
CA SER A 60 2.35 -8.95 -12.10
C SER A 60 3.23 -9.00 -10.85
N ARG A 61 3.59 -7.86 -10.29
CA ARG A 61 4.25 -7.77 -8.98
C ARG A 61 3.52 -6.77 -8.11
N LEU A 62 3.35 -7.13 -6.84
CA LEU A 62 2.90 -6.25 -5.78
C LEU A 62 3.95 -6.33 -4.67
N ASP A 63 4.65 -5.23 -4.41
CA ASP A 63 5.54 -5.12 -3.25
C ASP A 63 4.91 -4.19 -2.22
N CYS A 64 4.80 -4.69 -1.00
CA CYS A 64 4.29 -3.98 0.16
C CYS A 64 5.44 -3.63 1.11
N TYR A 65 5.59 -2.35 1.43
CA TYR A 65 6.56 -1.82 2.38
C TYR A 65 5.82 -1.37 3.63
N ILE A 66 5.92 -2.16 4.68
CA ILE A 66 5.21 -1.96 5.94
C ILE A 66 6.12 -1.19 6.89
N ASN A 67 5.60 -0.13 7.50
CA ASN A 67 6.33 0.67 8.47
C ASN A 67 6.64 -0.17 9.71
N ASP A 68 7.86 -0.05 10.24
CA ASP A 68 8.22 -0.66 11.53
C ASP A 68 7.67 0.19 12.68
N GLY A 69 6.37 0.03 12.95
CA GLY A 69 5.64 0.80 13.95
C GLY A 69 4.54 -0.01 14.64
N PRO A 70 4.07 0.42 15.83
CA PRO A 70 3.18 -0.38 16.67
C PRO A 70 1.77 -0.57 16.10
N LEU A 71 1.36 0.26 15.13
CA LEU A 71 0.07 0.16 14.45
C LEU A 71 0.14 -0.67 13.16
N ALA A 72 1.35 -1.06 12.74
CA ALA A 72 1.50 -1.92 11.58
C ALA A 72 1.24 -3.37 11.99
N PRO A 73 0.33 -4.08 11.31
CA PRO A 73 0.07 -5.48 11.57
C PRO A 73 1.20 -6.35 10.99
N GLU A 74 1.09 -7.67 11.16
CA GLU A 74 2.04 -8.60 10.55
C GLU A 74 2.18 -8.36 9.03
N PRO A 75 3.40 -8.13 8.51
CA PRO A 75 3.62 -7.76 7.11
C PRO A 75 2.98 -8.70 6.09
N SER A 76 3.06 -10.01 6.34
CA SER A 76 2.53 -11.03 5.45
C SER A 76 1.00 -11.02 5.43
N TRP A 77 0.35 -10.74 6.57
CA TRP A 77 -1.10 -10.59 6.63
C TRP A 77 -1.54 -9.39 5.79
N LEU A 78 -0.90 -8.22 6.00
CA LEU A 78 -1.27 -7.00 5.31
C LEU A 78 -1.10 -7.11 3.79
N ALA A 79 0.01 -7.69 3.34
CA ALA A 79 0.29 -7.89 1.92
C ALA A 79 -0.72 -8.85 1.27
N ARG A 80 -1.09 -9.94 1.93
CA ARG A 80 -2.10 -10.89 1.43
C ARG A 80 -3.48 -10.26 1.37
N THR A 81 -3.90 -9.55 2.42
CA THR A 81 -5.19 -8.86 2.41
C THR A 81 -5.25 -7.78 1.33
N LEU A 82 -4.14 -7.08 1.09
CA LEU A 82 -4.03 -6.12 0.00
C LEU A 82 -4.17 -6.78 -1.38
N VAL A 83 -3.43 -7.87 -1.65
CA VAL A 83 -3.48 -8.52 -2.96
C VAL A 83 -4.89 -9.03 -3.26
N ASP A 84 -5.55 -9.63 -2.27
CA ASP A 84 -6.92 -10.14 -2.41
C ASP A 84 -7.92 -9.01 -2.69
N ALA A 85 -7.74 -7.85 -2.04
CA ALA A 85 -8.60 -6.68 -2.26
C ALA A 85 -8.43 -6.11 -3.68
N LEU A 86 -7.18 -5.99 -4.14
CA LEU A 86 -6.88 -5.45 -5.47
C LEU A 86 -7.31 -6.40 -6.60
N ILE A 87 -7.14 -7.72 -6.42
CA ILE A 87 -7.64 -8.73 -7.38
C ILE A 87 -9.16 -8.66 -7.47
N ARG A 88 -9.86 -8.61 -6.33
CA ARG A 88 -11.33 -8.55 -6.29
C ARG A 88 -11.90 -7.32 -6.98
N GLN A 89 -11.15 -6.23 -6.99
CA GLN A 89 -11.53 -4.99 -7.67
C GLN A 89 -11.06 -4.93 -9.14
N GLY A 90 -10.34 -5.93 -9.62
CA GLY A 90 -9.83 -5.99 -10.98
C GLY A 90 -8.63 -5.07 -11.25
N ASN A 91 -7.98 -4.53 -10.20
CA ASN A 91 -6.84 -3.64 -10.35
C ASN A 91 -5.55 -4.39 -10.72
N ILE A 92 -5.43 -5.64 -10.29
CA ILE A 92 -4.33 -6.54 -10.62
C ILE A 92 -4.86 -7.96 -10.87
N SER A 93 -4.08 -8.79 -11.54
CA SER A 93 -4.43 -10.19 -11.80
C SER A 93 -3.24 -11.12 -11.63
N GLU A 94 -3.55 -12.38 -11.33
CA GLU A 94 -2.60 -13.48 -11.37
C GLU A 94 -2.15 -13.79 -12.83
N PRO A 95 -0.96 -14.40 -13.01
CA PRO A 95 0.03 -14.77 -12.00
C PRO A 95 0.71 -13.54 -11.38
N ILE A 96 0.96 -13.57 -10.06
CA ILE A 96 1.51 -12.44 -9.31
C ILE A 96 2.63 -12.87 -8.37
N TRP A 97 3.69 -12.07 -8.30
CA TRP A 97 4.68 -12.14 -7.23
C TRP A 97 4.28 -11.15 -6.13
N LEU A 98 4.09 -11.66 -4.91
CA LEU A 98 3.77 -10.85 -3.73
C LEU A 98 5.00 -10.70 -2.84
N GLY A 99 5.58 -9.50 -2.82
CA GLY A 99 6.65 -9.11 -1.90
C GLY A 99 6.11 -8.37 -0.68
N TRP A 100 6.70 -8.61 0.48
CA TRP A 100 6.45 -7.81 1.68
C TRP A 100 7.75 -7.53 2.42
N HIS A 101 7.88 -6.30 2.92
CA HIS A 101 9.10 -5.78 3.51
C HIS A 101 8.77 -5.00 4.78
N ARG A 102 9.62 -5.11 5.80
CA ARG A 102 9.66 -4.08 6.85
C ARG A 102 10.47 -2.90 6.32
N SER A 103 9.98 -1.71 6.58
CA SER A 103 10.58 -0.46 6.11
C SER A 103 10.54 0.57 7.23
N LYS A 104 11.55 1.44 7.26
CA LYS A 104 11.66 2.55 8.19
C LYS A 104 12.21 3.73 7.42
N GLU A 105 11.51 4.86 7.51
CA GLU A 105 12.05 6.13 7.02
C GLU A 105 13.23 6.54 7.91
N LEU A 106 14.37 6.80 7.29
CA LEU A 106 15.60 7.16 8.01
C LEU A 106 15.73 8.68 8.16
N ASP A 107 15.48 9.40 7.07
CA ASP A 107 15.51 10.87 7.00
C ASP A 107 14.78 11.34 5.73
N GLY A 108 14.55 12.64 5.60
CA GLY A 108 14.00 13.28 4.42
C GLY A 108 14.54 14.69 4.23
N GLU A 109 14.84 15.06 2.98
CA GLU A 109 15.17 16.44 2.61
C GLU A 109 14.12 17.00 1.65
N GLU A 110 13.81 18.28 1.83
CA GLU A 110 13.01 19.03 0.88
C GLU A 110 13.85 19.36 -0.37
N ARG A 111 13.27 19.15 -1.56
CA ARG A 111 13.85 19.53 -2.85
C ARG A 111 12.80 20.25 -3.70
N GLY A 112 12.94 21.58 -3.84
CA GLY A 112 11.88 22.45 -4.34
C GLY A 112 10.97 22.92 -3.21
N GLN A 113 9.92 23.70 -3.51
CA GLN A 113 8.97 24.16 -2.49
C GLN A 113 7.89 23.09 -2.26
N VAL A 114 8.10 22.25 -1.26
CA VAL A 114 7.21 21.16 -0.86
C VAL A 114 6.30 21.61 0.29
N PHE A 115 6.85 22.37 1.24
CA PHE A 115 6.10 22.89 2.37
C PHE A 115 5.64 24.32 2.11
N ASP A 116 4.34 24.57 2.30
CA ASP A 116 3.75 25.91 2.37
C ASP A 116 3.48 26.25 3.84
N LEU A 117 4.57 26.34 4.60
CA LEU A 117 4.53 26.75 5.99
C LEU A 117 4.73 28.26 6.02
N ASN A 118 3.63 29.00 6.26
CA ASN A 118 3.66 30.42 6.56
C ASN A 118 4.40 30.71 7.87
#